data_AF-A0A3D3TBE6-F1
#
_entry.id   AF-A0A3D3TBE6-F1
#
_cell.length_a   1.000
_cell.length_b   1.000
_cell.length_c   1.000
_cell.angle_alpha   90.00
_cell.angle_beta   90.00
_cell.angle_gamma   90.00
#
_symmetry.space_group_name_H-M   'P 1'
#
loop_
_entity.id
_entity.type
_entity.pdbx_description
1 polymer ?
#
loop_
_entity_poly.entity_id
_entity_poly.type
_entity_poly.pdbx_seq_one_letter_code
_entity_poly.pdbx_strand_id
1 'polypeptide(L)'
;MFYYAGYQAVFNEKKLPLFQSKNGLLSIPVKGTGKLEVDFKGTIIQKYSLYITLLSMVILILYIYYPNRCKNINKANFYKK
;
A
#
# COMPACT_ATOMS: atom_id res chain seq x y z
N MET A 1 0.32 3.12 19.96
CA MET A 1 0.81 1.78 19.60
C MET A 1 1.66 1.92 18.34
N PHE A 2 2.99 1.88 18.46
CA PHE A 2 3.88 2.12 17.32
C PHE A 2 4.11 0.81 16.55
N TYR A 3 3.35 0.62 15.49
CA TYR A 3 3.45 -0.55 14.62
C TYR A 3 4.55 -0.29 13.57
N TYR A 4 5.75 -0.82 13.78
CA TYR A 4 6.91 -0.64 12.89
C TYR A 4 6.86 -1.60 11.68
N ALA A 5 5.74 -1.63 10.97
CA ALA A 5 5.60 -2.51 9.83
C ALA A 5 6.49 -2.05 8.66
N GLY A 6 7.11 -3.03 8.00
CA GLY A 6 7.96 -2.80 6.83
C GLY A 6 9.45 -2.68 7.14
N TYR A 7 9.85 -2.62 8.41
CA TYR A 7 11.25 -2.81 8.80
C TYR A 7 11.62 -4.29 8.75
N GLN A 8 12.85 -4.58 8.33
CA GLN A 8 13.44 -5.91 8.36
C GLN A 8 14.86 -5.80 8.93
N ALA A 9 15.17 -6.64 9.91
CA ALA A 9 16.51 -6.74 10.47
C ALA A 9 17.23 -7.99 9.96
N VAL A 10 18.48 -7.82 9.57
CA VAL A 10 19.39 -8.89 9.16
C VAL A 10 20.62 -8.81 10.06
N PHE A 11 20.94 -9.92 10.72
CA PHE A 11 22.14 -10.05 11.55
C PHE A 11 22.99 -11.19 11.02
N ASN A 12 24.24 -10.90 10.64
CA ASN A 12 25.13 -11.88 10.01
C ASN A 12 24.42 -12.68 8.91
N GLU A 13 23.82 -11.97 7.95
CA GLU A 13 23.06 -12.53 6.80
C GLU A 13 21.77 -13.30 7.15
N LYS A 14 21.42 -13.43 8.43
CA LYS A 14 20.18 -14.09 8.87
C LYS A 14 19.11 -13.08 9.25
N LYS A 15 17.89 -13.28 8.73
CA LYS A 15 16.73 -12.47 9.10
C LYS A 15 16.38 -12.70 10.56
N LEU A 16 16.28 -11.63 11.33
CA LEU A 16 15.82 -11.68 12.71
C LEU A 16 14.36 -11.20 12.81
N PRO A 17 13.54 -11.86 13.65
CA PRO A 17 12.22 -11.35 13.96
C PRO A 17 12.32 -10.05 14.77
N LEU A 18 11.46 -9.10 14.41
CA LEU A 18 11.31 -7.82 15.09
C LEU A 18 10.14 -7.88 16.05
N PHE A 19 10.30 -7.33 17.26
CA PHE A 19 9.24 -7.28 18.26
C PHE A 19 9.11 -5.88 18.83
N GLN A 20 7.91 -5.53 19.30
CA GLN A 20 7.70 -4.32 20.07
C GLN A 20 7.96 -4.59 21.56
N SER A 21 8.81 -3.78 22.17
CA SER A 21 9.03 -3.81 23.62
C SER A 21 7.86 -3.17 24.38
N LYS A 22 7.77 -3.41 25.70
CA LYS A 22 6.74 -2.87 26.60
C LYS A 22 6.60 -1.35 26.57
N ASN A 23 7.70 -0.65 26.27
CA ASN A 23 7.76 0.82 26.11
C ASN A 23 7.43 1.29 24.68
N GLY A 24 6.99 0.40 23.80
CA GLY A 24 6.54 0.74 22.45
C GLY A 24 7.66 0.87 21.41
N LEU A 25 8.92 0.62 21.79
CA LEU A 25 10.08 0.69 20.90
C LEU A 25 10.29 -0.61 20.12
N LEU A 26 10.94 -0.51 18.96
CA LEU A 26 11.41 -1.66 18.20
C LEU A 26 12.54 -2.36 18.97
N SER A 27 12.49 -3.68 19.09
CA SER A 27 13.51 -4.48 19.75
C SER A 27 13.91 -5.68 18.90
N ILE A 28 15.21 -5.94 18.88
CA ILE A 28 15.86 -6.94 18.04
C ILE A 28 16.74 -7.80 18.96
N PRO A 29 16.44 -9.10 19.14
CA PRO A 29 17.30 -9.96 19.95
C PRO A 29 18.57 -10.31 19.17
N VAL A 30 19.66 -9.64 19.51
CA VAL A 30 20.99 -9.92 18.94
C VAL A 30 21.76 -10.81 19.92
N LYS A 31 22.37 -11.88 19.42
CA LYS A 31 23.31 -12.72 20.19
C LYS A 31 24.64 -12.79 19.45
N GLY A 32 25.71 -12.36 20.12
CA GLY A 32 27.07 -12.36 19.59
C GLY A 32 27.51 -11.02 19.00
N THR A 33 28.66 -11.03 18.33
CA THR A 33 29.29 -9.85 17.73
C THR A 33 29.21 -9.96 16.21
N GLY A 34 28.88 -8.87 15.52
CA GLY A 34 28.68 -8.91 14.07
C GLY A 34 27.98 -7.67 13.53
N LYS A 35 27.56 -7.74 12.27
CA LYS A 35 26.88 -6.64 11.58
C LYS A 35 25.37 -6.80 11.67
N LEU A 36 24.70 -5.76 12.16
CA LEU A 36 23.25 -5.62 12.14
C LEU A 36 22.86 -4.61 11.06
N GLU A 37 22.07 -5.05 10.10
CA GLU A 37 21.49 -4.21 9.06
C GLU A 37 19.98 -4.10 9.30
N VAL A 38 19.44 -2.88 9.27
CA VAL A 38 18.03 -2.60 9.47
C VAL A 38 17.54 -1.76 8.31
N ASP A 39 16.72 -2.38 7.45
CA ASP A 39 16.22 -1.76 6.23
C ASP A 39 14.70 -1.63 6.27
N PHE A 40 14.19 -0.53 5.71
CA PHE A 40 12.76 -0.36 5.45
C PHE A 40 12.43 -0.86 4.04
N LYS A 41 11.81 -2.03 3.94
CA LYS A 41 11.37 -2.63 2.66
C LYS A 41 9.92 -2.29 2.30
N GLY A 42 9.26 -1.48 3.13
CA GLY A 42 7.84 -1.19 2.99
C GLY A 42 6.96 -2.36 3.40
N THR A 43 5.65 -2.12 3.42
CA THR A 43 4.68 -3.16 3.76
C THR A 43 4.01 -3.72 2.51
N ILE A 44 3.57 -4.97 2.62
CA ILE A 44 2.73 -5.61 1.60
C ILE A 44 1.49 -4.74 1.33
N ILE A 45 0.87 -4.23 2.39
CA ILE A 45 -0.28 -3.33 2.33
C ILE A 45 0.06 -2.10 1.49
N GLN A 46 1.15 -1.40 1.79
CA GLN A 46 1.56 -0.20 1.05
C GLN A 46 1.80 -0.48 -0.44
N LYS A 47 2.36 -1.65 -0.77
CA LYS A 47 2.58 -2.08 -2.16
C LYS A 47 1.26 -2.33 -2.90
N TYR A 48 0.28 -3.00 -2.29
CA TYR A 48 -1.01 -3.28 -2.91
C TYR A 48 -1.97 -2.10 -2.91
N SER A 49 -1.95 -1.26 -1.87
CA SER A 49 -2.75 -0.05 -1.78
C SER A 49 -2.51 0.88 -2.97
N LEU A 50 -1.25 1.03 -3.41
CA LEU A 50 -0.93 1.88 -4.55
C LEU A 50 -1.59 1.40 -5.85
N TYR A 51 -1.58 0.08 -6.12
CA TYR A 51 -2.28 -0.47 -7.28
C TYR A 51 -3.80 -0.29 -7.19
N ILE A 52 -4.39 -0.52 -6.01
CA ILE A 52 -5.83 -0.35 -5.79
C ILE A 52 -6.24 1.12 -5.99
N THR A 53 -5.46 2.07 -5.48
CA THR A 53 -5.72 3.50 -5.65
C THR A 53 -5.69 3.90 -7.12
N LEU A 54 -4.66 3.46 -7.87
CA LEU A 54 -4.58 3.74 -9.32
C LEU A 54 -5.75 3.13 -10.08
N LEU A 55 -6.10 1.87 -9.78
CA LEU A 55 -7.25 1.21 -10.40
C LEU A 55 -8.56 1.94 -10.10
N SER A 56 -8.75 2.37 -8.86
CA SER A 56 -9.93 3.12 -8.41
C SER A 56 -10.05 4.47 -9.12
N MET A 57 -8.93 5.18 -9.33
CA MET A 57 -8.92 6.43 -10.09
C MET A 57 -9.36 6.21 -11.54
N VAL A 58 -8.86 5.15 -12.20
CA VAL A 58 -9.25 4.82 -13.58
C VAL A 58 -10.75 4.52 -13.65
N ILE A 59 -11.26 3.69 -12.74
CA ILE A 59 -12.70 3.36 -12.67
C ILE A 59 -13.53 4.61 -12.45
N LEU A 60 -13.12 5.50 -11.54
CA LEU A 60 -13.81 6.75 -11.26
C LEU A 60 -13.87 7.67 -12.48
N ILE A 61 -12.76 7.79 -13.22
CA ILE A 61 -12.71 8.57 -14.47
C ILE A 61 -13.72 8.00 -15.47
N LEU A 62 -13.69 6.68 -15.70
CA LEU A 62 -14.65 6.03 -16.61
C LEU A 62 -16.09 6.25 -16.16
N TYR A 63 -16.36 6.12 -14.86
CA TYR A 63 -17.68 6.35 -14.27
C TYR A 63 -18.17 7.78 -14.47
N ILE A 64 -17.30 8.79 -14.42
CA ILE A 64 -17.70 10.19 -14.65
C ILE A 64 -17.94 10.46 -16.14
N TYR A 65 -17.07 9.95 -17.02
CA TYR A 65 -17.11 10.27 -18.45
C TYR A 65 -18.20 9.51 -19.22
N TYR A 66 -18.49 8.26 -18.86
CA TYR A 66 -19.46 7.41 -19.54
C TYR A 66 -20.92 7.92 -19.50
N PRO A 67 -21.52 8.29 -18.34
CA PRO A 67 -22.92 8.71 -18.26
C PRO A 67 -23.22 10.03 -18.97
N ASN A 68 -22.24 10.94 -19.06
CA ASN A 68 -22.40 12.20 -19.78
C ASN A 68 -22.51 12.01 -21.31
N ARG A 69 -21.88 10.96 -21.86
CA ARG A 69 -22.01 10.61 -23.29
C ARG A 69 -23.34 9.90 -23.57
N CYS A 70 -23.75 8.95 -22.74
CA CYS A 70 -24.99 8.19 -22.95
C CYS A 70 -26.26 9.04 -22.75
N LYS A 71 -26.29 9.99 -21.82
CA LYS A 71 -27.44 10.90 -21.64
C LYS A 71 -27.66 11.82 -22.84
N ASN A 72 -26.58 12.31 -23.46
CA ASN A 72 -26.68 13.20 -24.63
C ASN A 72 -27.15 12.46 -25.90
N ILE A 73 -26.70 11.22 -26.12
CA ILE A 73 -27.13 10.40 -27.26
C ILE A 73 -28.62 10.04 -27.15
N ASN A 74 -29.10 9.67 -25.96
CA ASN A 74 -30.52 9.38 -25.74
C ASN A 74 -31.39 10.63 -25.90
N LYS A 75 -30.91 11.79 -25.43
CA LYS A 75 -31.61 13.07 -25.62
C LYS A 75 -31.70 13.46 -27.10
N ALA A 76 -30.61 13.34 -27.86
CA ALA A 76 -30.59 13.63 -29.29
C ALA A 76 -31.53 12.73 -30.12
N ASN A 77 -31.64 11.45 -29.76
CA ASN A 77 -32.59 10.53 -30.41
C ASN A 77 -34.06 10.80 -30.06
N PHE A 78 -34.35 11.33 -28.86
CA PHE A 78 -35.70 11.68 -28.44
C PHE A 78 -36.29 12.86 -29.23
N TYR A 79 -35.47 13.85 -29.63
CA TYR A 79 -35.92 14.99 -30.46
C TYR A 79 -36.04 14.67 -31.96
N LYS A 80 -35.67 13.45 -32.39
CA LYS A 80 -35.68 13.03 -33.80
C LYS A 80 -36.88 12.12 -34.14
N LYS A 81 -37.76 11.83 -33.18
CA LYS A 81 -38.96 11.02 -33.33
C LYS A 81 -40.21 11.88 -33.18
#